data_AF-W5SPG5-F1
#
_entry.id   AF-W5SPG5-F1
#
_cell.length_a   1.000
_cell.length_b   1.000
_cell.length_c   1.000
_cell.angle_alpha   90.00
_cell.angle_beta   90.00
_cell.angle_gamma   90.00
#
_symmetry.space_group_name_H-M   'P 1'
#
loop_
_entity.id
_entity.type
_entity.pdbx_description
1 polymer ?
#
loop_
_entity_poly.entity_id
_entity_poly.type
_entity_poly.pdbx_seq_one_letter_code
_entity_poly.pdbx_strand_id
1 'polypeptide(L)'
;MNDFGLPIYKYKDELIKKLRTHNVLIVESPTGSGKTTQIPRIIYEAELAKFGKIGVTQPRRIATVSIAEYIAKHIGVNLGEEVGYKIRFQEITSTKTKIKLMTDGVLLQELKKDSLLYEYDIIIIDEAHERSLNIDFILGLIKDILKKRDDFKVIISSATINTQVFFKIF
;
A
#
# COMPACT_ATOMS: atom_id res chain seq x y z
N MET A 1 -2.81 -9.81 -20.57
CA MET A 1 -1.60 -10.50 -20.08
C MET A 1 -2.00 -11.38 -18.92
N ASN A 2 -1.40 -12.55 -18.77
CA ASN A 2 -1.77 -13.48 -17.69
C ASN A 2 -1.12 -13.01 -16.38
N ASP A 3 -1.87 -12.27 -15.56
CA ASP A 3 -1.40 -11.62 -14.32
C ASP A 3 -0.83 -12.59 -13.28
N PHE A 4 -1.29 -13.84 -13.30
CA PHE A 4 -0.80 -14.92 -12.45
C PHE A 4 0.66 -15.32 -12.76
N GLY A 5 1.22 -14.85 -13.88
CA GLY A 5 2.61 -15.10 -14.27
C GLY A 5 3.63 -14.18 -13.57
N LEU A 6 3.20 -13.13 -12.86
CA LEU A 6 4.11 -12.20 -12.21
C LEU A 6 4.81 -12.86 -11.00
N PRO A 7 6.12 -12.63 -10.79
CA PRO A 7 6.90 -13.30 -9.75
C PRO A 7 6.29 -13.22 -8.35
N ILE A 8 5.71 -12.07 -7.97
CA ILE A 8 5.14 -11.88 -6.63
C ILE A 8 3.91 -12.76 -6.38
N TYR A 9 3.15 -13.12 -7.42
CA TYR A 9 1.93 -13.91 -7.26
C TYR A 9 2.23 -15.34 -6.79
N LYS A 10 3.42 -15.87 -7.13
CA LYS A 10 3.90 -17.17 -6.62
C LYS A 10 4.06 -17.22 -5.11
N TYR A 11 4.19 -16.06 -4.46
CA TYR A 11 4.34 -15.92 -3.01
C TYR A 11 3.04 -15.47 -2.33
N LYS A 12 1.88 -15.52 -3.02
CA LYS A 12 0.57 -15.08 -2.49
C LYS A 12 0.24 -15.71 -1.14
N ASP A 13 0.35 -17.02 -1.01
CA ASP A 13 -0.01 -17.73 0.24
C ASP A 13 0.95 -17.38 1.39
N GLU A 14 2.24 -17.23 1.09
CA GLU A 14 3.23 -16.80 2.07
C GLU A 14 2.96 -15.36 2.55
N LEU A 15 2.65 -14.45 1.62
CA LEU A 15 2.28 -13.07 1.91
C LEU A 15 1.07 -13.01 2.85
N ILE A 16 -0.01 -13.75 2.53
CA ILE A 16 -1.22 -13.82 3.36
C ILE A 16 -0.89 -14.38 4.75
N LYS A 17 -0.11 -15.47 4.83
CA LYS A 17 0.28 -16.08 6.10
C LYS A 17 1.09 -15.11 6.97
N LYS A 18 2.05 -14.39 6.38
CA LYS A 18 2.87 -13.40 7.10
C LYS A 18 2.03 -12.23 7.59
N LEU A 19 1.13 -11.69 6.78
CA LEU A 19 0.25 -10.60 7.18
C LEU A 19 -0.71 -10.95 8.32
N ARG A 20 -1.10 -12.23 8.44
CA ARG A 20 -1.92 -12.69 9.57
C ARG A 20 -1.17 -12.72 10.90
N THR A 21 0.15 -12.85 10.86
CA THR A 21 0.99 -13.09 12.06
C THR A 21 1.90 -11.92 12.41
N HIS A 22 2.07 -10.96 11.49
CA HIS A 22 2.94 -9.80 11.66
C HIS A 22 2.17 -8.51 11.33
N ASN A 23 2.49 -7.43 12.05
CA ASN A 23 1.94 -6.10 11.77
C ASN A 23 2.80 -5.30 10.80
N VAL A 24 4.08 -5.66 10.64
CA VAL A 24 4.99 -5.07 9.66
C VAL A 24 5.54 -6.15 8.77
N LEU A 25 5.52 -5.92 7.46
CA LEU A 25 6.14 -6.80 6.47
C LEU A 25 6.98 -5.98 5.50
N ILE A 26 8.25 -6.32 5.36
CA ILE A 26 9.14 -5.75 4.35
C ILE A 26 9.16 -6.71 3.16
N VAL A 27 8.83 -6.20 1.97
CA VAL A 27 8.81 -6.95 0.72
C VAL A 27 9.86 -6.40 -0.22
N GLU A 28 10.88 -7.21 -0.48
CA GLU A 28 11.93 -6.90 -1.43
C GLU A 28 11.73 -7.70 -2.72
N SER A 29 11.65 -7.01 -3.86
CA SER A 29 11.63 -7.66 -5.16
C SER A 29 11.98 -6.64 -6.25
N PRO A 30 12.65 -7.02 -7.36
CA PRO A 30 12.98 -6.10 -8.45
C PRO A 30 11.78 -5.35 -9.04
N THR A 31 12.02 -4.26 -9.77
CA THR A 31 10.97 -3.60 -10.56
C THR A 31 10.42 -4.57 -11.61
N GLY A 32 9.15 -4.39 -11.98
CA GLY A 32 8.46 -5.29 -12.92
C GLY A 32 8.00 -6.63 -12.32
N SER A 33 8.27 -6.92 -11.05
CA SER A 33 7.82 -8.16 -10.39
C SER A 33 6.34 -8.19 -9.98
N GLY A 34 5.65 -7.05 -10.13
CA GLY A 34 4.22 -6.92 -9.83
C GLY A 34 3.86 -6.47 -8.42
N LYS A 35 4.81 -6.03 -7.58
CA LYS A 35 4.54 -5.62 -6.18
C LYS A 35 3.35 -4.68 -6.05
N THR A 36 3.42 -3.53 -6.71
CA THR A 36 2.44 -2.44 -6.57
C THR A 36 1.06 -2.77 -7.13
N THR A 37 0.99 -3.67 -8.11
CA THR A 37 -0.28 -4.05 -8.74
C THR A 37 -0.91 -5.27 -8.08
N GLN A 38 -0.11 -6.25 -7.63
CA GLN A 38 -0.60 -7.54 -7.12
C GLN A 38 -0.78 -7.55 -5.60
N ILE A 39 0.10 -6.92 -4.81
CA ILE A 39 0.01 -6.96 -3.34
C ILE A 39 -1.34 -6.39 -2.84
N PRO A 40 -1.79 -5.19 -3.28
CA PRO A 40 -3.07 -4.65 -2.83
C PRO A 40 -4.25 -5.56 -3.22
N ARG A 41 -4.18 -6.17 -4.41
CA ARG A 41 -5.21 -7.11 -4.91
C ARG A 41 -5.26 -8.39 -4.10
N ILE A 42 -4.11 -9.00 -3.81
CA ILE A 42 -4.02 -10.21 -2.99
C ILE A 42 -4.64 -9.96 -1.61
N ILE A 43 -4.35 -8.80 -1.01
CA ILE A 43 -4.88 -8.41 0.30
C ILE A 43 -6.39 -8.20 0.24
N TYR A 44 -6.87 -7.58 -0.83
CA TYR A 44 -8.29 -7.36 -1.09
C TYR A 44 -9.05 -8.69 -1.25
N GLU A 45 -8.58 -9.56 -2.15
CA GLU A 45 -9.17 -10.89 -2.41
C GLU A 45 -9.14 -11.81 -1.19
N ALA A 46 -8.15 -11.66 -0.32
CA ALA A 46 -8.01 -12.45 0.90
C ALA A 46 -8.77 -11.86 2.11
N GLU A 47 -9.52 -10.76 1.90
CA GLU A 47 -10.33 -10.08 2.92
C GLU A 47 -9.54 -9.73 4.20
N LEU A 48 -8.29 -9.29 4.02
CA LEU A 48 -7.40 -8.98 5.15
C LEU A 48 -7.67 -7.59 5.77
N ALA A 49 -8.23 -6.66 5.00
CA ALA A 49 -8.74 -5.38 5.50
C ALA A 49 -10.26 -5.51 5.73
N LYS A 50 -10.66 -5.70 6.98
CA LYS A 50 -12.03 -6.04 7.37
C LYS A 50 -12.90 -4.81 7.65
N PHE A 51 -12.31 -3.77 8.22
CA PHE A 51 -13.03 -2.61 8.73
C PHE A 51 -12.68 -1.35 7.96
N GLY A 52 -11.38 -1.14 7.72
CA GLY A 52 -10.83 -0.02 6.98
C GLY A 52 -10.46 -0.34 5.53
N LYS A 53 -9.78 0.62 4.91
CA LYS A 53 -9.28 0.54 3.53
C LYS A 53 -7.85 -0.03 3.49
N ILE A 54 -7.47 -0.46 2.30
CA ILE A 54 -6.08 -0.71 1.90
C ILE A 54 -5.56 0.57 1.25
N GLY A 55 -4.68 1.29 1.92
CA GLY A 55 -4.00 2.46 1.36
C GLY A 55 -2.68 2.07 0.73
N VAL A 56 -2.36 2.61 -0.45
CA VAL A 56 -1.08 2.38 -1.12
C VAL A 56 -0.47 3.72 -1.46
N THR A 57 0.72 4.02 -0.97
CA THR A 57 1.45 5.22 -1.37
C THR A 57 2.32 4.92 -2.58
N GLN A 58 2.47 5.92 -3.45
CA GLN A 58 3.36 5.88 -4.59
C GLN A 58 3.91 7.29 -4.83
N PRO A 59 5.24 7.52 -4.83
CA PRO A 59 5.83 8.85 -4.98
C PRO A 59 5.41 9.59 -6.27
N ARG A 60 5.11 8.85 -7.35
CA ARG A 60 4.81 9.42 -8.67
C ARG A 60 3.30 9.48 -8.92
N ARG A 61 2.81 10.70 -9.23
CA ARG A 61 1.38 10.96 -9.54
C ARG A 61 0.86 10.11 -10.71
N ILE A 62 1.57 10.08 -11.83
CA ILE A 62 1.15 9.33 -13.03
C ILE A 62 1.06 7.83 -12.69
N ALA A 63 2.06 7.29 -11.99
CA ALA A 63 2.03 5.89 -11.56
C ALA A 63 0.85 5.61 -10.62
N THR A 64 0.57 6.50 -9.67
CA THR A 64 -0.58 6.38 -8.75
C THR A 64 -1.89 6.20 -9.52
N VAL A 65 -2.13 7.04 -10.53
CA VAL A 65 -3.34 6.99 -11.38
C VAL A 65 -3.38 5.72 -12.21
N SER A 66 -2.31 5.43 -12.96
CA SER A 66 -2.26 4.27 -13.85
C SER A 66 -2.35 2.94 -13.11
N ILE A 67 -1.80 2.84 -11.90
CA ILE A 67 -1.92 1.64 -11.06
C ILE A 67 -3.37 1.47 -10.58
N ALA A 68 -4.04 2.56 -10.17
CA ALA A 68 -5.44 2.48 -9.75
C ALA A 68 -6.34 2.02 -10.90
N GLU A 69 -6.17 2.59 -12.09
CA GLU A 69 -6.87 2.18 -13.32
C GLU A 69 -6.61 0.71 -13.65
N TYR A 70 -5.35 0.28 -13.56
CA TYR A 70 -4.95 -1.10 -13.79
C TYR A 70 -5.64 -2.05 -12.82
N ILE A 71 -5.61 -1.76 -11.51
CA ILE A 71 -6.19 -2.61 -10.48
C ILE A 71 -7.71 -2.68 -10.65
N ALA A 72 -8.39 -1.54 -10.86
CA ALA A 72 -9.83 -1.47 -11.07
C ALA A 72 -10.27 -2.36 -12.25
N LYS A 73 -9.57 -2.25 -13.38
CA LYS A 73 -9.81 -3.09 -14.57
C LYS A 73 -9.62 -4.58 -14.27
N HIS A 74 -8.61 -4.94 -13.48
CA HIS A 74 -8.31 -6.34 -13.20
C HIS A 74 -9.27 -7.00 -12.23
N ILE A 75 -9.81 -6.26 -11.26
CA ILE A 75 -10.83 -6.79 -10.35
C ILE A 75 -12.25 -6.64 -10.92
N GLY A 76 -12.41 -6.00 -12.08
CA GLY A 76 -13.69 -5.88 -12.79
C GLY A 76 -14.63 -4.81 -12.24
N VAL A 77 -14.09 -3.72 -11.67
CA VAL A 77 -14.89 -2.61 -11.09
C VAL A 77 -14.63 -1.30 -11.84
N ASN A 78 -15.56 -0.35 -11.71
CA ASN A 78 -15.31 1.01 -12.21
C ASN A 78 -14.35 1.75 -11.27
N LEU A 79 -13.43 2.54 -11.85
CA LEU A 79 -12.57 3.40 -11.05
C LEU A 79 -13.42 4.42 -10.27
N GLY A 80 -13.14 4.55 -8.98
CA GLY A 80 -13.92 5.35 -8.04
C GLY A 80 -14.93 4.54 -7.21
N GLU A 81 -15.21 3.28 -7.58
CA GLU A 81 -15.98 2.36 -6.76
C GLU A 81 -15.07 1.71 -5.70
N GLU A 82 -14.78 0.41 -5.81
CA GLU A 82 -13.95 -0.33 -4.85
C GLU A 82 -12.46 0.04 -4.95
N VAL A 83 -12.01 0.51 -6.10
CA VAL A 83 -10.64 0.99 -6.34
C VAL A 83 -10.71 2.45 -6.71
N GLY A 84 -9.92 3.28 -6.03
CA GLY A 84 -9.85 4.70 -6.29
C GLY A 84 -8.46 5.26 -6.05
N TYR A 85 -8.29 6.54 -6.33
CA TYR A 85 -7.04 7.22 -6.02
C TYR A 85 -7.23 8.65 -5.51
N LYS A 86 -6.20 9.16 -4.85
CA LYS A 86 -6.10 10.55 -4.44
C LYS A 86 -4.69 11.09 -4.66
N ILE A 87 -4.59 12.12 -5.48
CA ILE A 87 -3.36 12.88 -5.70
C ILE A 87 -3.64 14.36 -5.42
N ARG A 88 -2.60 15.19 -5.43
CA ARG A 88 -2.79 16.64 -5.28
C ARG A 88 -3.75 17.16 -6.35
N PHE A 89 -4.80 17.85 -5.90
CA PHE A 89 -5.87 18.46 -6.72
C PHE A 89 -6.81 17.50 -7.44
N GLN A 90 -6.74 16.19 -7.19
CA GLN A 90 -7.63 15.23 -7.84
C GLN A 90 -7.91 14.03 -6.93
N GLU A 91 -9.18 13.70 -6.77
CA GLU A 91 -9.65 12.57 -5.97
C GLU A 91 -10.74 11.84 -6.75
N ILE A 92 -10.54 10.55 -6.96
CA ILE A 92 -11.53 9.63 -7.55
C ILE A 92 -11.69 8.49 -6.57
N THR A 93 -12.59 8.67 -5.61
CA THR A 93 -12.93 7.70 -4.57
C THR A 93 -14.40 7.85 -4.20
N SER A 94 -14.98 6.83 -3.58
CA SER A 94 -16.32 6.87 -3.00
C SER A 94 -16.33 6.23 -1.62
N THR A 95 -17.50 6.20 -0.98
CA THR A 95 -17.71 5.45 0.26
C THR A 95 -17.52 3.94 0.08
N LYS A 96 -17.57 3.44 -1.16
CA LYS A 96 -17.33 2.02 -1.50
C LYS A 96 -15.83 1.69 -1.63
N THR A 97 -14.95 2.68 -1.73
CA THR A 97 -13.53 2.45 -2.00
C THR A 97 -12.88 1.62 -0.89
N LYS A 98 -12.33 0.47 -1.30
CA LYS A 98 -11.60 -0.50 -0.47
C LYS A 98 -10.09 -0.43 -0.71
N ILE A 99 -9.66 -0.17 -1.94
CA ILE A 99 -8.26 0.05 -2.29
C ILE A 99 -8.09 1.50 -2.74
N LYS A 100 -7.25 2.26 -2.02
CA LYS A 100 -6.98 3.66 -2.33
C LYS A 100 -5.50 3.87 -2.64
N LEU A 101 -5.21 4.19 -3.89
CA LEU A 101 -3.88 4.59 -4.33
C LEU A 101 -3.70 6.08 -4.02
N MET A 102 -2.56 6.49 -3.50
CA MET A 102 -2.31 7.91 -3.22
C MET A 102 -0.84 8.27 -3.34
N THR A 103 -0.55 9.56 -3.54
CA THR A 103 0.83 10.02 -3.39
C THR A 103 1.25 10.09 -1.92
N ASP A 104 2.53 9.96 -1.64
CA ASP A 104 3.10 10.12 -0.28
C ASP A 104 2.64 11.43 0.40
N GLY A 105 2.65 12.53 -0.35
CA GLY A 105 2.21 13.82 0.15
C GLY A 105 0.72 13.86 0.52
N VAL A 106 -0.12 13.02 -0.09
CA VAL A 106 -1.53 12.88 0.30
C VAL A 106 -1.65 12.10 1.60
N LEU A 107 -0.90 11.00 1.78
CA LEU A 107 -0.90 10.27 3.05
C LEU A 107 -0.43 11.17 4.20
N LEU A 108 0.62 11.97 4.00
CA LEU A 108 1.07 12.94 5.00
C LEU A 108 0.01 13.99 5.36
N GLN A 109 -0.81 14.41 4.40
CA GLN A 109 -1.93 15.32 4.67
C GLN A 109 -3.07 14.63 5.42
N GLU A 110 -3.31 13.35 5.18
CA GLU A 110 -4.29 12.56 5.92
C GLU A 110 -3.81 12.28 7.36
N LEU A 111 -2.54 11.95 7.56
CA LEU A 111 -1.90 11.82 8.87
C LEU A 111 -2.01 13.08 9.74
N LYS A 112 -2.07 14.27 9.12
CA LYS A 112 -2.31 15.53 9.85
C LYS A 112 -3.74 15.67 10.35
N LYS A 113 -4.71 15.07 9.65
CA LYS A 113 -6.13 15.13 10.00
C LYS A 113 -6.52 14.00 10.95
N ASP A 114 -5.97 12.81 10.70
CA ASP A 114 -6.15 11.60 11.48
C ASP A 114 -4.77 10.98 11.75
N SER A 115 -4.26 11.26 12.95
CA SER A 115 -2.91 10.84 13.35
C SER A 115 -2.77 9.35 13.61
N LEU A 116 -3.87 8.59 13.63
CA LEU A 116 -3.89 7.14 13.84
C LEU A 116 -4.37 6.37 12.60
N LEU A 117 -4.75 7.06 11.52
CA LEU A 117 -5.18 6.48 10.26
C LEU A 117 -6.30 5.44 10.43
N TYR A 118 -7.32 5.73 11.25
CA TYR A 118 -8.45 4.84 11.50
C TYR A 118 -9.27 4.49 10.26
N GLU A 119 -9.17 5.28 9.18
CA GLU A 119 -9.74 4.91 7.89
C GLU A 119 -9.08 3.69 7.23
N TYR A 120 -7.89 3.29 7.68
CA TYR A 120 -7.07 2.24 7.07
C TYR A 120 -6.80 1.10 8.06
N ASP A 121 -6.97 -0.12 7.56
CA ASP A 121 -6.47 -1.32 8.25
C ASP A 121 -5.02 -1.60 7.84
N ILE A 122 -4.70 -1.31 6.56
CA ILE A 122 -3.42 -1.65 5.96
C ILE A 122 -2.89 -0.48 5.13
N ILE A 123 -1.64 -0.08 5.38
CA ILE A 123 -0.90 0.86 4.52
C ILE A 123 0.27 0.13 3.84
N ILE A 124 0.35 0.29 2.52
CA ILE A 124 1.48 -0.15 1.70
C ILE A 124 2.29 1.09 1.32
N ILE A 125 3.53 1.17 1.78
CA ILE A 125 4.50 2.17 1.33
C ILE A 125 5.26 1.57 0.15
N ASP A 126 4.94 2.00 -1.06
CA ASP A 126 5.61 1.51 -2.26
C ASP A 126 6.83 2.36 -2.64
N GLU A 127 7.74 1.76 -3.40
CA GLU A 127 9.00 2.37 -3.83
C GLU A 127 9.76 3.00 -2.65
N ALA A 128 9.77 2.36 -1.48
CA ALA A 128 10.42 2.88 -0.25
C ALA A 128 11.94 3.12 -0.41
N HIS A 129 12.53 2.61 -1.50
CA HIS A 129 13.91 2.86 -1.88
C HIS A 129 14.14 4.24 -2.52
N GLU A 130 13.08 4.93 -2.95
CA GLU A 130 13.17 6.34 -3.31
C GLU A 130 13.58 7.14 -2.07
N ARG A 131 14.73 7.82 -2.14
CA ARG A 131 15.25 8.63 -1.03
C ARG A 131 14.51 9.95 -0.94
N SER A 132 13.25 9.88 -0.50
CA SER A 132 12.35 11.02 -0.36
C SER A 132 12.12 11.33 1.12
N LEU A 133 12.25 12.61 1.49
CA LEU A 133 11.91 13.08 2.84
C LEU A 133 10.48 12.69 3.24
N ASN A 134 9.54 12.66 2.28
CA ASN A 134 8.17 12.27 2.57
C ASN A 134 8.09 10.82 3.07
N ILE A 135 8.83 9.90 2.45
CA ILE A 135 8.86 8.49 2.84
C ILE A 135 9.47 8.36 4.24
N ASP A 136 10.58 9.06 4.52
CA ASP A 136 11.19 9.05 5.85
C ASP A 136 10.22 9.54 6.95
N PHE A 137 9.48 10.63 6.69
CA PHE A 137 8.44 11.12 7.60
C PHE A 137 7.30 10.13 7.78
N ILE A 138 6.80 9.53 6.69
CA ILE A 138 5.73 8.51 6.75
C ILE A 138 6.19 7.34 7.61
N LEU A 139 7.39 6.81 7.40
CA LEU A 139 7.92 5.67 8.17
C LEU A 139 8.03 6.01 9.65
N GLY A 140 8.52 7.20 9.99
CA GLY A 140 8.60 7.67 11.38
C GLY A 140 7.23 7.77 12.04
N LEU A 141 6.25 8.38 11.37
CA LEU A 141 4.88 8.51 11.89
C LEU A 141 4.19 7.15 12.02
N ILE A 142 4.34 6.27 11.03
CA ILE A 142 3.76 4.92 11.05
C ILE A 142 4.34 4.08 12.19
N LYS A 143 5.63 4.20 12.48
CA LYS A 143 6.24 3.53 13.64
C LYS A 143 5.54 3.92 14.95
N ASP A 144 5.12 5.16 15.09
CA ASP A 144 4.39 5.62 16.28
C ASP A 144 2.92 5.17 16.30
N ILE A 145 2.29 5.00 15.13
CA ILE A 145 0.94 4.41 15.02
C ILE A 145 0.96 2.94 15.43
N LEU A 146 1.94 2.16 14.96
CA LEU A 146 2.07 0.73 15.27
C LEU A 146 2.25 0.45 16.77
N LYS A 147 2.79 1.40 17.55
CA LYS A 147 2.86 1.28 19.02
C LYS A 147 1.49 1.44 19.71
N LYS A 148 0.49 1.98 19.00
CA LYS A 148 -0.83 2.33 19.52
C LYS A 148 -1.96 1.50 18.92
N ARG A 149 -1.73 0.87 17.76
CA ARG A 149 -2.70 0.12 16.99
C ARG A 149 -2.19 -1.27 16.64
N ASP A 150 -2.57 -2.26 17.45
CA ASP A 150 -2.27 -3.68 17.18
C ASP A 150 -3.05 -4.24 15.99
N ASP A 151 -4.15 -3.58 15.60
CA ASP A 151 -5.00 -3.90 14.45
C ASP A 151 -4.46 -3.36 13.12
N PHE A 152 -3.51 -2.42 13.16
CA PHE A 152 -2.97 -1.75 11.99
C PHE A 152 -1.78 -2.52 11.40
N LYS A 153 -1.77 -2.68 10.07
CA LYS A 153 -0.70 -3.39 9.36
C LYS A 153 -0.02 -2.52 8.32
N VAL A 154 1.27 -2.76 8.12
CA VAL A 154 2.12 -1.99 7.21
C VAL A 154 2.94 -2.93 6.34
N ILE A 155 2.96 -2.63 5.05
CA ILE A 155 3.85 -3.27 4.09
C ILE A 155 4.81 -2.23 3.53
N ILE A 156 6.10 -2.51 3.59
CA ILE A 156 7.14 -1.67 3.01
C ILE A 156 7.68 -2.39 1.78
N SER A 157 7.38 -1.86 0.59
CA SER A 157 7.79 -2.42 -0.69
C SER A 157 9.02 -1.68 -1.23
N SER A 158 10.11 -2.43 -1.47
CA SER A 158 11.38 -1.91 -1.98
C SER A 158 11.88 -2.73 -3.16
N ALA A 159 12.58 -2.07 -4.10
CA ALA A 159 13.26 -2.74 -5.21
C ALA A 159 14.74 -3.04 -4.93
N THR A 160 15.28 -2.63 -3.78
CA THR A 160 16.72 -2.70 -3.49
C THR A 160 17.04 -3.39 -2.17
N ILE A 161 18.23 -3.99 -2.10
CA ILE A 161 18.82 -4.76 -0.99
C ILE A 161 19.07 -3.93 0.28
N ASN A 162 18.91 -2.60 0.22
CA ASN A 162 19.07 -1.75 1.41
C ASN A 162 17.87 -1.84 2.39
N THR A 163 17.12 -2.94 2.34
CA THR A 163 16.02 -3.25 3.27
C THR A 163 16.47 -3.34 4.72
N GLN A 164 17.77 -3.58 4.97
CA GLN A 164 18.35 -3.57 6.30
C GLN A 164 18.16 -2.25 7.06
N VAL A 165 18.04 -1.12 6.37
CA VAL A 165 17.72 0.16 7.02
C VAL A 165 16.31 0.11 7.60
N PHE A 166 15.34 -0.45 6.88
CA PHE A 166 13.96 -0.57 7.35
C PHE A 166 13.83 -1.57 8.52
N PHE A 167 14.59 -2.66 8.50
CA PHE A 167 14.68 -3.60 9.65
C PHE A 167 15.25 -2.98 10.93
N LYS A 168 15.99 -1.86 10.84
CA LYS A 168 16.42 -1.13 12.04
C LYS A 168 15.36 -0.14 12.53
N ILE A 169 14.47 0.29 11.64
CA ILE A 169 13.39 1.22 11.97
C ILE A 169 12.22 0.47 12.62
N PHE A 170 11.86 -0.72 12.14
CA PHE A 170 10.74 -1.53 12.63
C PHE A 170 11.23 -2.82 13.28
#